data_AF-A0ABD5WW59-F1
#
_entry.id   AF-A0ABD5WW59-F1
#
_cell.length_a   1.000
_cell.length_b   1.000
_cell.length_c   1.000
_cell.angle_alpha   90.00
_cell.angle_beta   90.00
_cell.angle_gamma   90.00
#
_symmetry.space_group_name_H-M   'P 1'
#
loop_
_entity.id
_entity.type
_entity.pdbx_description
1 polymer ?
#
loop_
_entity_poly.entity_id
_entity_poly.type
_entity_poly.pdbx_seq_one_letter_code
_entity_poly.pdbx_strand_id
1 'polypeptide(L)'
;MSSGPRDSNPDATQDDSNQTDDAAQGGDVAESPGMTIPLPEGSTSVSDAIVTNREMLRDPENHGLATDGDIENLSGAMESLSAKVERVNHQHEDGAARLTELEELAERQQQQIDELQSMVSSLVDILGTEAEWTTFDEE
;
A
#
# COMPACT_ATOMS: atom_id res chain seq x y z
N MET A 1 22.32 30.23 14.27
CA MET A 1 20.93 30.48 14.71
C MET A 1 20.51 31.81 14.14
N SER A 2 19.52 31.84 13.23
CA SER A 2 19.03 33.07 12.60
C SER A 2 17.50 33.04 12.67
N SER A 3 16.91 34.05 13.32
CA SER A 3 15.49 34.14 13.62
C SER A 3 14.87 35.36 12.94
N GLY A 4 13.76 35.12 12.21
CA GLY A 4 12.58 36.01 12.08
C GLY A 4 12.51 36.96 10.87
N PRO A 5 11.31 37.46 10.50
CA PRO A 5 9.94 37.06 10.89
C PRO A 5 8.97 36.77 9.71
N ARG A 6 7.89 36.03 10.02
CA ARG A 6 6.64 35.96 9.23
C ARG A 6 5.75 37.16 9.56
N ASP A 7 5.03 37.67 8.55
CA ASP A 7 3.63 38.15 8.58
C ASP A 7 3.40 39.34 7.64
N SER A 8 2.45 39.18 6.71
CA SER A 8 1.70 40.29 6.10
C SER A 8 0.47 39.71 5.38
N ASN A 9 -0.63 39.60 6.13
CA ASN A 9 -2.00 39.58 5.59
C ASN A 9 -2.43 41.05 5.38
N PRO A 10 -2.97 41.44 4.22
CA PRO A 10 -3.77 42.65 4.10
C PRO A 10 -5.25 42.33 4.32
N ASP A 11 -5.70 42.70 5.52
CA ASP A 11 -7.07 43.05 5.86
C ASP A 11 -7.54 44.24 5.01
N ALA A 12 -8.68 44.11 4.33
CA ALA A 12 -9.31 45.17 3.55
C ALA A 12 -10.84 45.10 3.72
N THR A 13 -11.29 45.74 4.81
CA THR A 13 -12.48 46.59 4.92
C THR A 13 -13.75 46.16 4.20
N GLN A 14 -14.70 45.66 5.00
CA GLN A 14 -16.14 45.86 4.81
C GLN A 14 -16.45 47.37 4.69
N ASP A 15 -17.13 47.77 3.61
CA ASP A 15 -17.99 48.94 3.60
C ASP A 15 -19.34 48.56 2.99
N ASP A 16 -20.37 48.84 3.76
CA ASP A 16 -21.77 48.51 3.53
C ASP A 16 -22.41 49.73 2.87
N SER A 17 -22.91 49.58 1.65
CA SER A 17 -23.71 50.62 1.00
C SER A 17 -24.68 50.02 -0.01
N ASN A 18 -25.85 49.71 0.54
CA ASN A 18 -27.12 50.25 0.08
C ASN A 18 -27.75 49.65 -1.19
N GLN A 19 -28.86 48.96 -0.93
CA GLN A 19 -29.96 48.60 -1.83
C GLN A 19 -30.11 49.54 -3.05
N THR A 20 -30.07 48.96 -4.24
CA THR A 20 -30.72 49.50 -5.43
C THR A 20 -31.47 48.37 -6.14
N ASP A 21 -32.79 48.49 -6.12
CA ASP A 21 -33.83 47.90 -6.97
C ASP A 21 -33.39 46.87 -8.02
N ASP A 22 -33.60 45.58 -7.71
CA ASP A 22 -33.52 44.48 -8.67
C ASP A 22 -34.80 44.43 -9.51
N ALA A 23 -34.87 45.36 -10.47
CA ALA A 23 -35.88 45.39 -11.51
C ALA A 23 -35.31 44.78 -12.80
N ALA A 24 -35.68 43.51 -13.03
CA ALA A 24 -35.81 42.85 -14.32
C ALA A 24 -34.71 43.13 -15.36
N GLN A 25 -33.63 42.33 -15.33
CA GLN A 25 -32.91 41.95 -16.55
C GLN A 25 -32.89 40.43 -16.67
N GLY A 26 -33.50 39.94 -17.75
CA GLY A 26 -33.62 38.52 -18.07
C GLY A 26 -32.26 37.84 -18.03
N GLY A 27 -32.14 36.86 -17.14
CA GLY A 27 -30.95 36.05 -16.97
C GLY A 27 -30.63 35.29 -18.25
N ASP A 28 -29.54 35.69 -18.90
CA ASP A 28 -28.81 34.88 -19.85
C ASP A 28 -28.18 33.72 -19.06
N VAL A 29 -28.93 32.62 -18.96
CA VAL A 29 -28.43 31.37 -18.38
C VAL A 29 -27.39 30.85 -19.36
N ALA A 30 -26.12 31.18 -19.10
CA ALA A 30 -24.98 30.56 -19.77
C ALA A 30 -25.19 29.05 -19.77
N GLU A 31 -25.46 28.49 -20.96
CA GLU A 31 -25.64 27.07 -21.20
C GLU A 31 -24.36 26.34 -20.76
N SER A 32 -24.34 25.87 -19.51
CA SER A 32 -23.40 24.85 -19.09
C SER A 32 -23.58 23.67 -20.06
N PRO A 33 -22.52 23.06 -20.61
CA PRO A 33 -22.68 21.91 -21.49
C PRO A 33 -23.39 20.82 -20.69
N GLY A 34 -24.69 20.69 -20.95
CA GLY A 34 -25.55 19.74 -20.25
C GLY A 34 -24.99 18.35 -20.47
N MET A 35 -24.61 17.69 -19.39
CA MET A 35 -24.11 16.32 -19.44
C MET A 35 -25.24 15.44 -20.00
N THR A 36 -25.16 15.11 -21.29
CA THR A 36 -26.18 14.32 -21.97
C THR A 36 -25.88 12.86 -21.68
N ILE A 37 -26.53 12.32 -20.66
CA ILE A 37 -26.39 10.91 -20.29
C ILE A 37 -27.24 10.09 -21.26
N PRO A 38 -26.65 9.16 -22.04
CA PRO A 38 -27.41 8.30 -22.93
C PRO A 38 -28.35 7.41 -22.12
N LEU A 39 -29.55 7.18 -22.66
CA LEU A 39 -30.49 6.26 -22.04
C LEU A 39 -29.94 4.82 -22.07
N PRO A 40 -30.18 4.02 -21.02
CA PRO A 40 -29.82 2.61 -21.02
C PRO A 40 -30.48 1.87 -22.19
N GLU A 41 -29.78 0.88 -22.73
CA GLU A 41 -30.31 0.01 -23.79
C GLU A 41 -31.63 -0.61 -23.35
N GLY A 42 -32.70 -0.32 -24.10
CA GLY A 42 -34.06 -0.79 -23.81
C GLY A 42 -34.99 0.23 -23.13
N SER A 43 -34.48 1.35 -22.61
CA SER A 43 -35.33 2.41 -22.03
C SER A 43 -35.87 3.36 -23.11
N THR A 44 -37.19 3.53 -23.16
CA THR A 44 -37.85 4.43 -24.13
C THR A 44 -37.97 5.88 -23.65
N SER A 45 -37.74 6.11 -22.35
CA SER A 45 -37.87 7.42 -21.70
C SER A 45 -36.91 7.54 -20.51
N VAL A 46 -36.52 8.78 -20.17
CA VAL A 46 -35.74 9.09 -18.94
C VAL A 46 -36.50 8.63 -17.69
N SER A 47 -37.81 8.80 -17.66
CA SER A 47 -38.64 8.37 -16.53
C SER A 47 -38.62 6.85 -16.36
N ASP A 48 -38.59 6.11 -17.47
CA ASP A 48 -38.50 4.65 -17.49
C ASP A 48 -37.14 4.20 -16.93
N ALA A 49 -36.05 4.79 -17.43
CA ALA A 49 -34.70 4.54 -16.92
C ALA A 49 -34.55 4.84 -15.42
N ILE A 50 -35.17 5.92 -14.93
CA ILE A 50 -35.15 6.27 -13.49
C ILE A 50 -35.93 5.23 -12.67
N VAL A 51 -37.09 4.78 -13.15
CA VAL A 51 -37.90 3.78 -12.45
C VAL A 51 -37.16 2.44 -12.40
N THR A 52 -36.60 1.99 -13.52
CA THR A 52 -35.79 0.77 -13.59
C THR A 52 -34.57 0.87 -12.67
N ASN A 53 -33.85 1.99 -12.68
CA ASN A 53 -32.70 2.17 -11.79
C ASN A 53 -33.11 2.11 -10.31
N ARG A 54 -34.24 2.75 -9.96
CA ARG A 54 -34.75 2.74 -8.58
C ARG A 54 -35.23 1.35 -8.15
N GLU A 55 -35.76 0.57 -9.08
CA GLU A 55 -36.12 -0.84 -8.86
C GLU A 55 -34.86 -1.69 -8.64
N MET A 56 -33.84 -1.52 -9.47
CA MET A 56 -32.56 -2.22 -9.30
C MET A 56 -31.87 -1.90 -7.97
N LEU A 57 -31.94 -0.66 -7.50
CA LEU A 57 -31.39 -0.24 -6.21
C LEU A 57 -32.21 -0.73 -5.01
N ARG A 58 -33.45 -1.17 -5.22
CA ARG A 58 -34.28 -1.75 -4.15
C ARG A 58 -33.89 -3.18 -3.84
N ASP A 59 -33.64 -3.96 -4.90
CA ASP A 59 -33.29 -5.37 -4.82
C ASP A 59 -31.93 -5.64 -5.51
N PRO A 60 -30.82 -5.08 -4.99
CA PRO A 60 -29.52 -5.10 -5.66
C PRO A 60 -29.02 -6.52 -5.99
N GLU A 61 -29.29 -7.47 -5.10
CA GLU A 61 -28.96 -8.90 -5.24
C GLU A 61 -29.57 -9.56 -6.50
N ASN A 62 -30.78 -9.17 -6.88
CA ASN A 62 -31.49 -9.73 -8.04
C ASN A 62 -31.01 -9.13 -9.37
N HIS A 63 -30.26 -8.03 -9.30
CA HIS A 63 -29.76 -7.29 -10.44
C HIS A 63 -28.23 -7.35 -10.56
N GLY A 64 -27.57 -8.23 -9.79
CA GLY A 64 -26.12 -8.40 -9.82
C GLY A 64 -25.35 -7.19 -9.32
N LEU A 65 -26.00 -6.31 -8.55
CA LEU A 65 -25.35 -5.20 -7.87
C LEU A 65 -24.77 -5.71 -6.55
N ALA A 66 -23.60 -5.20 -6.18
CA ALA A 66 -22.99 -5.52 -4.89
C ALA A 66 -23.90 -5.02 -3.76
N THR A 67 -24.14 -5.88 -2.78
CA THR A 67 -24.89 -5.53 -1.57
C THR A 67 -23.96 -4.91 -0.52
N ASP A 68 -24.53 -4.20 0.45
CA ASP A 68 -23.77 -3.69 1.59
C ASP A 68 -23.04 -4.82 2.34
N GLY A 69 -23.65 -6.01 2.42
CA GLY A 69 -23.04 -7.19 3.00
C GLY A 69 -21.83 -7.70 2.20
N ASP A 70 -21.87 -7.63 0.87
CA ASP A 70 -20.72 -8.00 0.03
C ASP A 70 -19.56 -7.02 0.22
N ILE A 71 -19.87 -5.73 0.36
CA ILE A 71 -18.88 -4.69 0.62
C ILE A 71 -18.23 -4.90 2.00
N GLU A 72 -19.04 -5.19 3.03
CA GLU A 72 -18.54 -5.47 4.37
C GLU A 72 -17.66 -6.73 4.39
N ASN A 73 -18.11 -7.82 3.75
CA ASN A 73 -17.34 -9.05 3.62
C ASN A 73 -16.02 -8.84 2.88
N LEU A 74 -16.03 -8.07 1.79
CA LEU A 74 -14.82 -7.73 1.04
C LEU A 74 -13.86 -6.89 1.90
N SER A 75 -14.39 -5.92 2.64
CA SER A 75 -13.57 -5.08 3.52
C SER A 75 -12.92 -5.88 4.65
N GLY A 76 -13.67 -6.81 5.27
CA GLY A 76 -13.14 -7.72 6.29
C GLY A 76 -12.13 -8.72 5.72
N ALA A 77 -12.37 -9.24 4.51
CA ALA A 77 -11.41 -10.09 3.82
C ALA A 77 -10.11 -9.35 3.48
N MET A 78 -10.21 -8.08 3.07
CA MET A 78 -9.07 -7.23 2.77
C MET A 78 -8.27 -6.88 4.02
N GLU A 79 -8.94 -6.56 5.14
CA GLU A 79 -8.29 -6.34 6.43
C GLU A 79 -7.56 -7.60 6.91
N SER A 80 -8.23 -8.75 6.84
CA SER A 80 -7.63 -10.04 7.20
C SER A 80 -6.42 -10.38 6.33
N LEU A 81 -6.52 -10.12 5.02
CA LEU A 81 -5.41 -10.30 4.09
C LEU A 81 -4.25 -9.36 4.42
N SER A 82 -4.53 -8.08 4.71
CA SER A 82 -3.52 -7.10 5.11
C SER A 82 -2.79 -7.56 6.37
N ALA A 83 -3.52 -8.01 7.39
CA ALA A 83 -2.92 -8.54 8.62
C ALA A 83 -2.08 -9.80 8.37
N LYS A 84 -2.48 -10.64 7.40
CA LYS A 84 -1.72 -11.84 7.02
C LYS A 84 -0.44 -11.48 6.27
N VAL A 85 -0.50 -10.51 5.35
CA VAL A 85 0.68 -10.02 4.61
C VAL A 85 1.70 -9.42 5.57
N GLU A 86 1.25 -8.57 6.50
CA GLU A 86 2.13 -7.97 7.51
C GLU A 86 2.84 -9.05 8.36
N ARG A 87 2.07 -10.05 8.83
CA ARG A 87 2.64 -11.16 9.58
C ARG A 87 3.68 -11.94 8.79
N VAL A 88 3.41 -12.22 7.52
CA VAL A 88 4.35 -12.96 6.66
C VAL A 88 5.61 -12.13 6.40
N ASN A 89 5.46 -10.82 6.18
CA ASN A 89 6.60 -9.94 5.99
C ASN A 89 7.50 -9.92 7.24
N HIS A 90 6.91 -9.80 8.43
CA HIS A 90 7.66 -9.84 9.68
C HIS A 90 8.37 -11.19 9.89
N GLN A 91 7.71 -12.31 9.58
CA GLN A 91 8.34 -13.65 9.63
C GLN A 91 9.50 -13.79 8.63
N HIS A 92 9.38 -13.16 7.46
CA HIS A 92 10.43 -13.17 6.46
C HIS A 92 11.63 -12.33 6.91
N GLU A 93 11.42 -11.15 7.47
CA GLU A 93 12.47 -10.31 8.05
C GLU A 93 13.20 -11.02 9.20
N ASP A 94 12.46 -11.63 10.12
CA ASP A 94 13.04 -12.45 11.20
C ASP A 94 13.83 -13.65 10.67
N GLY A 95 13.30 -14.32 9.64
CA GLY A 95 13.95 -15.45 8.99
C GLY A 95 15.25 -15.04 8.29
N ALA A 96 15.23 -13.92 7.57
CA ALA A 96 16.41 -13.36 6.91
C ALA A 96 17.48 -12.98 7.93
N ALA A 97 17.10 -12.33 9.04
CA ALA A 97 18.04 -11.99 10.11
C ALA A 97 18.71 -13.23 10.72
N ARG A 98 17.95 -14.31 10.96
CA ARG A 98 18.50 -15.58 11.46
C ARG A 98 19.41 -16.26 10.45
N LEU A 99 19.10 -16.19 9.16
CA LEU A 99 19.95 -16.74 8.10
C LEU A 99 21.28 -15.99 8.06
N THR A 100 21.27 -14.66 8.12
CA THR A 100 22.50 -13.86 8.19
C THR A 100 23.31 -14.19 9.43
N GLU A 101 22.69 -14.35 10.60
CA GLU A 101 23.41 -14.76 11.83
C GLU A 101 24.06 -16.15 11.69
N LEU A 102 23.35 -17.10 11.07
CA LEU A 102 23.87 -18.45 10.81
C LEU A 102 25.02 -18.43 9.79
N GLU A 103 24.91 -17.62 8.74
CA GLU A 103 25.96 -17.44 7.74
C GLU A 103 27.23 -16.86 8.38
N GLU A 104 27.11 -15.77 9.16
CA GLU A 104 28.23 -15.19 9.90
C GLU A 104 28.85 -16.18 10.90
N LEU A 105 28.05 -17.05 11.51
CA LEU A 105 28.55 -18.09 12.41
C LEU A 105 29.32 -19.17 11.64
N ALA A 106 28.81 -19.61 10.50
CA ALA A 106 29.45 -20.59 9.64
C ALA A 106 30.80 -20.07 9.11
N GLU A 107 30.86 -18.81 8.67
CA GLU A 107 32.10 -18.16 8.23
C GLU A 107 33.13 -18.11 9.36
N ARG A 108 32.71 -17.73 10.58
CA ARG A 108 33.59 -17.74 11.75
C ARG A 108 34.10 -19.13 12.10
N GLN A 109 33.24 -20.15 11.99
CA GLN A 109 33.65 -21.54 12.23
C GLN A 109 34.64 -22.03 11.17
N GLN A 110 34.42 -21.71 9.90
CA GLN A 110 35.35 -22.06 8.83
C GLN A 110 36.72 -21.44 9.07
N GLN A 111 36.77 -20.15 9.43
CA GLN A 111 38.03 -19.48 9.72
C GLN A 111 38.77 -20.12 10.92
N GLN A 112 38.04 -20.49 11.98
CA GLN A 112 38.63 -21.20 13.12
C GLN A 112 39.17 -22.57 12.74
N ILE A 113 38.48 -23.31 11.87
CA ILE A 113 38.94 -24.59 11.35
C ILE A 113 40.24 -24.39 10.56
N ASP A 114 40.30 -23.41 9.66
CA ASP A 114 41.49 -23.12 8.86
C ASP A 114 42.70 -22.75 9.74
N GLU A 115 42.48 -21.95 10.80
CA GLU A 115 43.51 -21.60 11.78
C GLU A 115 43.99 -22.83 12.57
N LEU A 116 43.07 -23.70 13.00
CA LEU A 116 43.39 -24.95 13.68
C LEU A 116 44.17 -25.91 12.77
N GLN A 117 43.76 -26.04 11.51
CA GLN A 117 44.46 -26.85 10.52
C GLN A 117 45.88 -26.33 10.29
N SER A 118 46.05 -25.02 10.17
CA SER A 118 47.37 -24.38 10.02
C SER A 118 48.26 -24.62 11.24
N MET A 119 47.74 -24.48 12.46
CA MET A 119 48.49 -24.77 13.70
C MET A 119 48.90 -26.23 13.79
N VAL A 120 48.00 -27.15 13.48
CA VAL A 120 48.30 -28.59 13.47
C VAL A 120 49.31 -28.93 12.39
N SER A 121 49.19 -28.38 11.18
CA SER A 121 50.18 -28.58 10.11
C SER A 121 51.56 -28.10 10.54
N SER A 122 51.65 -26.93 11.19
CA SER A 122 52.92 -26.43 11.73
C SER A 122 53.48 -27.35 12.82
N LEU A 123 52.63 -27.94 13.67
CA LEU A 123 53.06 -28.89 14.70
C LEU A 123 53.55 -30.20 14.09
N VAL A 124 52.85 -30.69 13.07
CA VAL A 124 53.16 -31.88 12.27
C VAL A 124 54.49 -31.73 11.56
N ASP A 125 54.76 -30.57 10.95
CA ASP A 125 56.06 -30.23 10.35
C ASP A 125 57.21 -30.26 11.37
N ILE A 126 56.97 -29.79 12.61
CA ILE A 126 57.97 -29.82 13.68
C ILE A 126 58.22 -31.25 14.18
N LEU A 127 57.16 -32.07 14.31
CA LEU A 127 57.26 -33.42 14.83
C LEU A 127 57.65 -34.46 13.76
N GLY A 128 57.65 -34.09 12.48
CA GLY A 128 57.94 -35.00 11.37
C GLY A 128 56.92 -36.13 11.21
N THR A 129 55.71 -35.92 11.72
CA THR A 129 54.56 -36.83 11.57
C THR A 129 53.74 -36.42 10.35
N GLU A 130 52.82 -37.26 9.86
CA GLU A 130 51.83 -36.87 8.84
C GLU A 130 50.47 -36.65 9.52
N ALA A 131 49.72 -35.64 9.08
CA ALA A 131 48.32 -35.43 9.44
C ALA A 131 47.46 -35.35 8.16
N GLU A 132 46.39 -36.14 8.13
CA GLU A 132 45.44 -36.20 7.02
C GLU A 132 44.12 -35.54 7.44
N TRP A 133 43.64 -34.59 6.63
CA TRP A 133 42.38 -33.86 6.86
C TRP A 133 41.33 -34.36 5.88
N THR A 134 40.20 -34.85 6.39
CA THR A 134 39.04 -35.20 5.55
C THR A 134 38.00 -34.10 5.65
N THR A 135 37.68 -33.46 4.52
CA THR A 135 36.59 -32.48 4.45
C THR A 135 35.32 -33.16 3.94
N PHE A 136 34.15 -32.64 4.31
CA PHE A 136 32.86 -33.23 3.92
C PHE A 136 32.45 -32.92 2.46
N ASP A 137 33.29 -32.23 1.68
CA ASP A 137 33.04 -31.86 0.27
C ASP A 137 33.43 -32.96 -0.74
N GLU A 138 33.90 -34.13 -0.28
CA GLU A 138 34.27 -35.26 -1.12
C GLU A 138 33.14 -36.32 -1.21
N GLU A 139 31.99 -35.98 -1.81
CA GLU A 139 31.02 -36.96 -2.36
C GLU A 139 30.25 -36.44 -3.58
#